data_AF-A0A0B8QCP0-F1
#
_entry.id   AF-A0A0B8QCP0-F1
#
_cell.length_a   1.000
_cell.length_b   1.000
_cell.length_c   1.000
_cell.angle_alpha   90.00
_cell.angle_beta   90.00
_cell.angle_gamma   90.00
#
_symmetry.space_group_name_H-M   'P 1'
#
loop_
_entity.id
_entity.type
_entity.pdbx_description
1 polymer ?
#
loop_
_entity_poly.entity_id
_entity_poly.type
_entity_poly.pdbx_seq_one_letter_code
_entity_poly.pdbx_strand_id
1 'polypeptide(L)' 'MEPAIPVNYYPEDNPDKAPRATWRSHGHLLFSNWLNYCVYQQTPYDLDKFSEANFTTDE' A
#
# COMPACT_ATOMS: atom_id res chain seq x y z
N MET A 1 35.47 1.63 4.89
CA MET A 1 34.58 2.75 5.22
C MET A 1 33.42 2.18 6.00
N GLU A 2 33.08 2.78 7.13
CA GLU A 2 31.86 2.47 7.86
C GLU A 2 30.72 3.36 7.32
N PRO A 3 29.51 2.82 7.10
CA PRO A 3 28.38 3.61 6.64
C PRO A 3 27.93 4.60 7.73
N ALA A 4 27.48 5.78 7.31
CA ALA A 4 26.90 6.76 8.22
C ALA A 4 25.55 6.26 8.79
N ILE A 5 25.23 6.68 10.02
CA ILE A 5 23.98 6.31 10.69
C ILE A 5 22.80 6.99 9.97
N PRO A 6 21.70 6.26 9.66
CA PRO A 6 20.53 6.86 9.02
C PRO A 6 19.83 7.87 9.93
N VAL A 7 19.58 9.05 9.39
CA VAL A 7 18.98 10.19 10.11
C VAL A 7 17.55 9.87 10.54
N ASN A 8 17.21 10.15 11.81
CA ASN A 8 15.87 9.96 12.39
C ASN A 8 15.32 8.52 12.33
N TYR A 9 16.19 7.51 12.19
CA TYR A 9 15.77 6.11 12.06
C TYR A 9 15.84 5.35 13.39
N TYR A 10 17.00 5.38 14.04
CA TYR A 10 17.22 4.77 15.35
C TYR A 10 16.98 5.76 16.49
N PRO A 11 16.36 5.34 17.61
CA PRO A 11 16.27 6.19 18.79
C PRO A 11 17.65 6.58 19.30
N GLU A 12 17.90 7.88 19.52
CA GLU A 12 19.19 8.42 19.99
C GLU A 12 20.39 8.02 19.12
N ASP A 13 20.17 7.82 17.81
CA ASP A 13 21.20 7.38 16.85
C ASP A 13 21.92 6.07 17.26
N ASN A 14 21.29 5.23 18.08
CA ASN A 14 21.86 3.97 18.55
C ASN A 14 21.35 2.76 17.73
N PRO A 15 22.19 2.10 16.92
CA PRO A 15 21.80 0.95 16.08
C PRO A 15 21.36 -0.29 16.85
N ASP A 16 21.70 -0.42 18.14
CA ASP A 16 21.26 -1.54 18.99
C ASP A 16 19.79 -1.37 19.44
N LYS A 17 19.22 -0.17 19.30
CA LYS A 17 17.83 0.12 19.64
C LYS A 17 16.93 -0.15 18.42
N ALA A 18 15.78 -0.77 18.66
CA ALA A 18 14.82 -1.03 17.59
C ALA A 18 14.32 0.28 16.95
N PRO A 19 14.35 0.41 15.61
CA PRO A 19 13.86 1.59 14.91
C PRO A 19 12.33 1.70 14.99
N ARG A 20 11.81 2.91 14.92
CA ARG A 20 10.36 3.18 14.92
C ARG A 20 9.91 3.45 13.49
N ALA A 21 8.94 2.68 13.00
CA ALA A 21 8.38 2.85 11.65
C ALA A 21 7.42 4.05 11.57
N THR A 22 7.94 5.27 11.70
CA THR A 22 7.16 6.53 11.76
C THR A 22 6.41 6.84 10.46
N TRP A 23 6.90 6.35 9.32
CA TRP A 23 6.28 6.52 8.00
C TRP A 23 5.16 5.54 7.69
N ARG A 24 4.92 4.53 8.56
CA ARG A 24 3.97 3.44 8.30
C ARG A 24 2.55 3.91 8.00
N SER A 25 2.05 4.92 8.73
CA SER A 25 0.71 5.47 8.53
C SER A 25 0.54 6.06 7.13
N HIS A 26 1.51 6.87 6.70
CA HIS A 26 1.51 7.50 5.38
C HIS A 26 1.67 6.48 4.26
N GLY A 27 2.46 5.41 4.47
CA GLY A 27 2.52 4.28 3.55
C GLY A 27 1.16 3.61 3.35
N HIS A 28 0.44 3.31 4.44
CA HIS A 28 -0.91 2.74 4.35
C HIS A 28 -1.89 3.66 3.62
N LEU A 29 -1.83 4.97 3.89
CA LEU A 29 -2.66 5.95 3.20
C LEU A 29 -2.34 6.02 1.71
N LEU A 30 -1.05 5.98 1.33
CA LEU A 30 -0.65 5.99 -0.08
C LEU A 30 -1.27 4.82 -0.85
N PHE A 31 -1.13 3.60 -0.34
CA PHE A 31 -1.68 2.41 -1.01
C PHE A 31 -3.21 2.42 -1.03
N SER A 32 -3.85 2.79 0.09
CA SER A 32 -5.31 2.89 0.16
C SER A 32 -5.86 3.92 -0.83
N ASN A 33 -5.24 5.11 -0.89
CA ASN A 33 -5.68 6.17 -1.79
C ASN A 33 -5.42 5.80 -3.25
N TRP A 34 -4.26 5.21 -3.55
CA TRP A 34 -3.94 4.80 -4.91
C TRP A 34 -4.93 3.76 -5.43
N LEU A 35 -5.21 2.71 -4.65
CA LEU A 35 -6.19 1.70 -5.06
C LEU A 35 -7.58 2.30 -5.22
N ASN A 36 -8.07 3.06 -4.24
CA ASN A 36 -9.44 3.56 -4.25
C ASN A 36 -9.68 4.62 -5.32
N TYR A 37 -8.80 5.62 -5.41
CA TYR A 37 -9.04 6.80 -6.25
C TYR A 37 -8.35 6.73 -7.61
N CYS A 38 -7.22 6.03 -7.73
CA CYS A 38 -6.49 5.96 -9.00
C CYS A 38 -6.78 4.68 -9.76
N VAL A 39 -6.96 3.53 -9.09
CA VAL A 39 -7.27 2.27 -9.76
C VAL A 39 -8.79 2.13 -9.90
N TYR A 40 -9.51 1.90 -8.80
CA TYR A 40 -10.93 1.53 -8.85
C TYR A 40 -11.83 2.61 -9.46
N GLN A 41 -11.59 3.89 -9.18
CA GLN A 41 -12.43 4.97 -9.76
C GLN A 41 -12.11 5.27 -11.22
N GLN A 42 -10.89 4.98 -11.70
CA GLN A 42 -10.52 5.21 -13.10
C GLN A 42 -10.80 4.00 -14.00
N THR A 43 -10.91 2.80 -13.41
CA THR A 43 -11.40 1.60 -14.08
C THR A 43 -12.74 1.18 -13.47
N PRO A 44 -13.88 1.76 -13.91
CA PRO A 44 -15.18 1.28 -13.46
C PRO A 44 -15.29 -0.19 -13.87
N TYR A 45 -15.24 -1.08 -12.89
CA TYR A 45 -15.55 -2.48 -13.12
C TYR A 45 -17.03 -2.55 -13.45
N ASP A 46 -17.33 -3.09 -14.62
CA ASP A 46 -18.68 -3.47 -14.98
C ASP A 46 -19.05 -4.72 -14.15
N LEU A 47 -19.64 -4.48 -12.98
CA LEU A 47 -20.03 -5.54 -12.05
C LEU A 47 -21.08 -6.48 -12.67
N ASP A 48 -21.82 -6.02 -13.70
CA ASP A 48 -22.76 -6.87 -14.41
C ASP A 48 -22.03 -7.98 -15.18
N LYS A 49 -20.84 -7.70 -15.73
CA LYS A 49 -19.98 -8.73 -16.37
C LYS A 49 -19.55 -9.86 -15.43
N PHE A 50 -19.56 -9.62 -14.12
CA PHE A 50 -19.16 -10.58 -13.10
C PHE A 50 -20.35 -11.09 -12.26
N SER A 51 -21.58 -10.92 -12.74
CA SER A 51 -22.75 -11.53 -12.11
C SER A 51 -22.82 -13.04 -12.38
N GLU A 52 -23.28 -13.81 -11.40
CA GLU A 52 -23.41 -15.28 -11.49
C GLU A 52 -24.21 -15.73 -12.73
N ALA A 53 -25.23 -14.94 -13.12
CA ALA A 53 -26.04 -15.16 -14.32
C ALA A 53 -25.21 -15.13 -15.64
N ASN A 54 -24.14 -14.33 -15.68
CA ASN A 54 -23.25 -14.21 -16.84
C ASN A 54 -22.08 -15.21 -16.82
N PHE A 55 -21.86 -15.93 -15.70
CA PHE A 55 -20.84 -16.98 -15.59
C PHE A 55 -21.35 -18.38 -15.97
N THR A 56 -22.66 -18.62 -15.87
CA THR A 56 -23.28 -19.93 -16.14
C THR A 56 -23.82 -20.07 -17.56
N THR A 57 -23.70 -19.03 -18.39
CA THR A 57 -24.10 -19.09 -19.79
C THR A 57 -22.88 -19.52 -20.61
N ASP A 58 -22.70 -20.83 -20.75
CA ASP A 58 -21.79 -21.40 -21.75
C ASP A 58 -22.35 -21.07 -23.15
N GLU A 59 -21.72 -20.13 -23.87
CA GLU A 59 -21.69 -20.16 -25.34
C GLU A 59 -20.48 -20.97 -25.83
#